data_AF-A0AA95SD92-F1
#
_entry.id   AF-A0AA95SD92-F1
#
_cell.length_a   1.000
_cell.length_b   1.000
_cell.length_c   1.000
_cell.angle_alpha   90.00
_cell.angle_beta   90.00
_cell.angle_gamma   90.00
#
_symmetry.space_group_name_H-M   'P 1'
#
loop_
_entity.id
_entity.type
_entity.pdbx_description
1 polymer ?
#
loop_
_entity_poly.entity_id
_entity_poly.type
_entity_poly.pdbx_seq_one_letter_code
_entity_poly.pdbx_strand_id
1 'polypeptide(L)'
;MKVFFKNALKVSFTSLIATIIVTILLLGLLRLAGFDSKILHMIGKVYIAIALPFLILNPVFGLIYAFYVKGKMKILFIFLHFASICTISVFAFIIFMFRYFVPFAP
;
A
#
# COMPACT_ATOMS: atom_id res chain seq x y z
N MET A 1 6.81 24.20 10.48
CA MET A 1 7.39 22.83 10.51
C MET A 1 7.36 22.12 11.86
N LYS A 2 7.70 22.75 13.01
CA LYS A 2 7.74 22.05 14.32
C LYS A 2 6.42 21.39 14.75
N VAL A 3 5.26 21.97 14.39
CA VAL A 3 3.95 21.43 14.76
C VAL A 3 3.57 20.19 13.94
N PHE A 4 3.80 20.22 12.62
CA PHE A 4 3.49 19.11 11.71
C PHE A 4 4.26 17.82 12.05
N PHE A 5 5.53 17.93 12.42
CA PHE A 5 6.38 16.77 12.74
C PHE A 5 6.42 16.42 14.23
N LYS A 6 5.57 17.05 15.06
CA LYS A 6 5.59 16.88 16.52
C LYS A 6 5.41 15.42 16.94
N ASN A 7 4.65 14.65 16.16
CA ASN A 7 4.34 13.24 16.41
C ASN A 7 4.75 12.32 15.26
N ALA A 8 5.91 12.58 14.65
CA ALA A 8 6.37 11.84 13.46
C ALA A 8 6.39 10.31 13.64
N LEU A 9 6.78 9.82 14.83
CA LEU A 9 6.74 8.39 15.14
C LEU A 9 5.33 7.81 15.05
N LYS A 10 4.35 8.48 15.68
CA LYS A 10 2.96 8.03 15.67
C LYS A 10 2.43 7.98 14.24
N VAL A 11 2.66 9.04 13.45
CA VAL A 11 2.18 9.12 12.07
C VAL A 11 2.83 8.05 11.18
N SER A 12 4.15 7.89 11.28
CA SER A 12 4.87 6.88 10.50
C SER A 12 4.41 5.45 10.85
N PHE A 13 4.15 5.18 12.13
CA PHE A 13 3.64 3.89 12.60
C PHE A 13 2.19 3.62 12.16
N THR A 14 1.29 4.59 12.32
CA THR A 14 -0.10 4.44 11.86
C THR A 14 -0.17 4.29 10.35
N SER A 15 0.68 5.00 9.61
CA SER A 15 0.79 4.85 8.16
C SER A 15 1.22 3.44 7.80
N LEU A 16 2.24 2.88 8.47
CA LEU A 16 2.71 1.52 8.21
C LEU A 16 1.61 0.48 8.49
N ILE A 17 0.93 0.58 9.63
CA ILE A 17 -0.20 -0.31 9.97
C ILE A 17 -1.30 -0.21 8.92
N ALA A 18 -1.68 1.00 8.52
CA ALA A 18 -2.73 1.18 7.54
C ALA A 18 -2.35 0.57 6.17
N THR A 19 -1.09 0.73 5.74
CA THR A 19 -0.57 0.06 4.52
C THR A 19 -0.71 -1.46 4.62
N ILE A 20 -0.31 -2.05 5.75
CA ILE A 20 -0.38 -3.51 5.96
C ILE A 20 -1.84 -3.98 5.92
N ILE A 21 -2.74 -3.32 6.66
CA ILE A 21 -4.16 -3.67 6.70
C ILE A 21 -4.78 -3.60 5.31
N VAL A 22 -4.58 -2.51 4.58
CA VAL A 22 -5.13 -2.34 3.23
C VAL A 22 -4.55 -3.38 2.26
N THR A 23 -3.26 -3.71 2.40
CA THR A 23 -2.64 -4.77 1.59
C THR A 23 -3.27 -6.14 1.87
N ILE A 24 -3.45 -6.51 3.14
CA ILE A 24 -4.07 -7.80 3.52
C ILE A 24 -5.51 -7.89 3.01
N LEU A 25 -6.29 -6.82 3.21
CA LEU A 25 -7.66 -6.75 2.72
C LEU A 25 -7.75 -6.87 1.20
N LEU A 26 -6.83 -6.20 0.47
CA LEU A 26 -6.74 -6.32 -0.99
C LEU A 26 -6.42 -7.76 -1.42
N LEU A 27 -5.45 -8.41 -0.78
CA LEU A 27 -5.13 -9.82 -1.05
C LEU A 27 -6.30 -10.76 -0.74
N GLY A 28 -7.01 -10.53 0.35
CA GLY A 28 -8.22 -11.27 0.71
C GLY A 28 -9.32 -11.11 -0.35
N LEU A 29 -9.55 -9.89 -0.82
CA LEU A 29 -10.51 -9.60 -1.88
C LEU A 29 -10.13 -10.29 -3.20
N LEU A 30 -8.85 -10.24 -3.60
CA LEU A 30 -8.38 -10.89 -4.82
C LEU A 30 -8.58 -12.40 -4.78
N ARG A 31 -8.47 -13.04 -3.62
CA ARG A 31 -8.79 -14.47 -3.45
C ARG A 31 -10.27 -14.79 -3.65
N LEU A 32 -11.15 -13.82 -3.41
CA LEU A 32 -12.59 -13.97 -3.59
C LEU A 32 -13.02 -13.68 -5.04
N ALA A 33 -12.14 -13.18 -5.90
CA ALA A 33 -12.50 -12.78 -7.27
C ALA A 33 -13.02 -13.93 -8.17
N GLY A 34 -12.81 -15.20 -7.78
CA GLY A 34 -13.36 -16.36 -8.50
C GLY A 34 -14.82 -16.69 -8.20
N PHE A 35 -15.46 -16.00 -7.24
CA PHE A 35 -16.87 -16.21 -6.93
C PHE A 35 -17.77 -15.35 -7.81
N ASP A 36 -18.76 -15.98 -8.45
CA ASP A 36 -19.67 -15.31 -9.38
C ASP A 36 -20.81 -14.57 -8.66
N SER A 37 -20.44 -13.57 -7.86
CA SER A 37 -21.37 -12.72 -7.12
C SER A 37 -21.28 -11.27 -7.61
N LYS A 38 -22.40 -10.76 -8.14
CA LYS A 38 -22.51 -9.36 -8.61
C LYS A 38 -22.18 -8.35 -7.50
N ILE A 39 -22.58 -8.65 -6.26
CA ILE A 39 -22.32 -7.80 -5.09
C ILE A 39 -20.82 -7.78 -4.78
N LEU A 40 -20.19 -8.96 -4.79
CA LEU A 40 -18.76 -9.08 -4.52
C LEU A 40 -17.93 -8.34 -5.58
N HIS A 41 -18.27 -8.47 -6.87
CA HIS A 41 -17.61 -7.73 -7.94
C HIS A 41 -17.77 -6.21 -7.80
N MET A 42 -18.96 -5.73 -7.42
CA MET A 42 -19.20 -4.31 -7.19
C MET A 42 -18.36 -3.77 -6.02
N ILE A 43 -18.40 -4.43 -4.86
CA ILE A 43 -17.62 -4.04 -3.68
C ILE A 43 -16.12 -4.11 -4.00
N GLY A 44 -15.70 -5.16 -4.69
CA GLY A 44 -14.30 -5.35 -5.06
C GLY A 44 -13.79 -4.25 -5.97
N LYS A 45 -14.56 -3.87 -6.99
CA LYS A 45 -14.19 -2.78 -7.89
C LYS A 45 -14.04 -1.44 -7.15
N VAL A 46 -14.97 -1.11 -6.26
CA VAL A 46 -14.92 0.12 -5.46
C VAL A 46 -13.72 0.10 -4.51
N TYR A 47 -13.52 -1.02 -3.83
CA TYR A 47 -12.41 -1.18 -2.90
C TYR A 47 -11.06 -1.02 -3.60
N ILE A 48 -10.84 -1.70 -4.73
CA ILE A 48 -9.61 -1.59 -5.52
C ILE A 48 -9.35 -0.15 -5.96
N ALA A 49 -10.38 0.56 -6.41
CA ALA A 49 -10.27 1.95 -6.85
C ALA A 49 -9.80 2.92 -5.74
N ILE A 50 -10.11 2.61 -4.48
CA ILE A 50 -9.70 3.41 -3.31
C ILE A 50 -8.37 2.91 -2.74
N ALA A 51 -8.20 1.59 -2.63
CA ALA A 51 -7.04 0.96 -2.03
C ALA A 51 -5.77 1.21 -2.83
N LEU A 52 -5.82 1.20 -4.17
CA LEU A 52 -4.63 1.39 -5.01
C LEU A 52 -3.98 2.78 -4.82
N PRO A 53 -4.70 3.92 -4.99
CA PRO A 53 -4.12 5.23 -4.70
C PRO A 53 -3.61 5.36 -3.27
N PHE A 54 -4.34 4.78 -2.30
CA PHE A 54 -3.92 4.78 -0.91
C PHE A 54 -2.59 4.03 -0.72
N LEU A 55 -2.43 2.84 -1.30
CA LEU A 55 -1.22 2.04 -1.21
C LEU A 55 -0.03 2.69 -1.94
N ILE A 56 -0.26 3.53 -2.94
CA ILE A 56 0.81 4.29 -3.59
C ILE A 56 1.26 5.45 -2.71
N LEU A 57 0.30 6.21 -2.16
CA LEU A 57 0.60 7.48 -1.48
C LEU A 57 0.99 7.29 -0.01
N ASN A 58 0.26 6.45 0.73
CA ASN A 58 0.40 6.34 2.18
C ASN A 58 1.81 5.89 2.62
N PRO A 59 2.46 4.88 2.01
CA PRO A 59 3.83 4.50 2.37
C PRO A 59 4.85 5.62 2.10
N VAL A 60 4.65 6.42 1.06
CA VAL A 60 5.51 7.58 0.76
C VAL A 60 5.36 8.65 1.84
N PHE A 61 4.13 8.95 2.26
CA PHE A 61 3.89 9.84 3.40
C PHE A 61 4.52 9.27 4.68
N GLY A 62 4.31 7.99 4.97
CA GLY A 62 4.90 7.30 6.12
C GLY A 62 6.43 7.35 6.14
N LEU A 63 7.06 7.21 4.98
CA LEU A 63 8.51 7.35 4.78
C LEU A 63 8.99 8.77 5.06
N ILE A 64 8.29 9.79 4.55
CA ILE A 64 8.62 11.19 4.83
C ILE A 64 8.63 11.43 6.35
N TYR A 65 7.61 10.96 7.07
CA TYR A 65 7.58 11.06 8.53
C TYR A 65 8.67 10.23 9.23
N ALA A 66 9.06 9.08 8.66
CA ALA A 66 10.12 8.24 9.21
C ALA A 66 11.46 9.00 9.32
N PHE A 67 11.78 9.91 8.39
CA PHE A 67 13.00 10.73 8.46
C PHE A 67 13.06 11.65 9.69
N TYR A 68 11.91 12.03 10.24
CA TYR A 68 11.79 12.90 11.41
C TYR A 68 11.65 12.13 12.74
N VAL A 69 11.62 10.79 12.70
CA VAL A 69 11.66 9.96 13.91
C VAL A 69 13.03 10.08 14.58
N LYS A 70 13.03 10.18 15.91
CA LYS A 70 14.26 10.26 16.71
C LYS A 70 14.69 8.88 17.23
N GLY A 71 15.98 8.70 17.43
CA GLY A 71 16.56 7.49 18.03
C GLY A 71 16.72 6.32 17.07
N LYS A 72 17.01 5.14 17.62
CA LYS A 72 17.37 3.92 16.87
C LYS A 72 16.25 3.40 15.97
N MET A 73 14.99 3.69 16.31
CA MET A 73 13.82 3.26 15.52
C MET A 73 13.72 3.95 14.16
N LYS A 74 14.38 5.10 13.96
CA LYS A 74 14.34 5.86 12.69
C LYS A 74 14.69 4.98 11.49
N ILE A 75 15.83 4.29 11.58
CA ILE A 75 16.37 3.48 10.49
C ILE A 75 15.42 2.32 10.17
N LEU A 76 14.86 1.67 11.20
CA LEU A 76 13.89 0.60 11.03
C LEU A 76 12.64 1.07 10.28
N PHE A 77 12.05 2.21 10.67
CA PHE A 77 10.87 2.75 9.99
C PHE A 77 11.16 3.15 8.53
N ILE A 78 12.34 3.70 8.26
CA ILE A 78 12.76 4.01 6.88
C ILE A 78 12.80 2.74 6.05
N PHE A 79 13.46 1.68 6.53
CA PHE A 79 13.54 0.41 5.80
C PHE A 79 12.18 -0.25 5.60
N LEU A 80 11.30 -0.24 6.61
CA LEU A 80 9.95 -0.83 6.51
C LEU A 80 9.08 -0.11 5.47
N HIS A 81 9.09 1.23 5.46
CA HIS A 81 8.36 1.99 4.45
C HIS A 81 8.98 1.86 3.06
N PHE A 82 10.30 1.86 2.96
CA PHE A 82 10.99 1.64 1.69
C PHE A 82 10.67 0.26 1.11
N ALA A 83 10.74 -0.81 1.93
CA ALA A 83 10.37 -2.15 1.51
C ALA A 83 8.90 -2.24 1.07
N SER A 84 8.00 -1.53 1.77
CA SER A 84 6.59 -1.44 1.39
C SER A 84 6.41 -0.80 0.00
N ILE A 85 7.09 0.33 -0.24
CA ILE A 85 7.08 1.02 -1.54
C ILE A 85 7.61 0.10 -2.63
N CYS A 86 8.78 -0.50 -2.44
CA CYS A 86 9.37 -1.42 -3.42
C CYS A 86 8.43 -2.58 -3.74
N THR A 87 7.81 -3.18 -2.72
CA THR A 87 6.87 -4.28 -2.90
C THR A 87 5.67 -3.85 -3.74
N ILE A 88 5.01 -2.75 -3.37
CA ILE A 88 3.84 -2.24 -4.08
C ILE A 88 4.19 -1.85 -5.52
N SER A 89 5.35 -1.23 -5.74
CA SER A 89 5.85 -0.88 -7.07
C SER A 89 6.10 -2.12 -7.93
N VAL A 90 6.73 -3.16 -7.39
CA VAL A 90 6.98 -4.42 -8.11
C VAL A 90 5.65 -5.09 -8.49
N PHE A 91 4.70 -5.18 -7.55
CA PHE A 91 3.38 -5.74 -7.86
C PHE A 91 2.64 -4.93 -8.92
N ALA A 92 2.64 -3.59 -8.82
CA ALA A 92 2.02 -2.72 -9.81
C ALA A 92 2.66 -2.89 -11.20
N PHE A 93 3.99 -2.97 -11.25
CA PHE A 93 4.74 -3.21 -12.48
C PHE A 93 4.38 -4.56 -13.11
N ILE A 94 4.36 -5.63 -12.31
CA ILE A 94 3.99 -6.98 -12.75
C ILE A 94 2.56 -6.99 -13.32
N ILE A 95 1.60 -6.40 -12.61
CA ILE A 95 0.20 -6.31 -13.07
C ILE A 95 0.10 -5.52 -14.38
N PHE A 96 0.84 -4.42 -14.52
CA PHE A 96 0.84 -3.61 -15.73
C PHE A 96 1.46 -4.37 -16.92
N MET A 97 2.58 -5.05 -16.70
CA MET A 97 3.20 -5.93 -17.71
C MET A 97 2.23 -7.01 -18.19
N PHE A 98 1.61 -7.72 -17.26
CA PHE A 98 0.67 -8.79 -17.60
C PHE A 98 -0.63 -8.29 -18.24
N ARG A 99 -1.08 -7.07 -17.93
CA ARG A 99 -2.29 -6.51 -18.52
C ARG A 99 -2.10 -6.00 -19.94
N TYR A 100 -0.95 -5.41 -20.25
CA TYR A 100 -0.76 -4.66 -21.50
C TYR A 100 0.30 -5.24 -22.44
N PHE A 101 1.29 -5.96 -21.92
CA PHE A 101 2.45 -6.40 -22.70
C PHE A 101 2.51 -7.90 -22.90
N VAL A 102 1.93 -8.68 -21.98
CA VAL A 102 1.80 -10.12 -22.15
C VAL A 102 0.43 -10.40 -22.79
N PRO A 103 0.37 -10.80 -24.07
CA PRO A 103 -0.87 -11.27 -24.66
C PRO A 103 -1.17 -12.62 -24.01
N PHE A 104 -2.03 -12.62 -22.99
CA PHE A 104 -2.74 -13.84 -22.63
C PHE A 104 -3.74 -14.11 -23.76
N ALA A 105 -3.29 -14.77 -24.82
CA ALA A 105 -4.14 -15.30 -25.86
C ALA A 105 -4.45 -16.78 -25.55
N PRO A 106 -5.63 -17.32 -25.93
CA PRO A 106 -6.79 -16.67 -26.54
C PRO A 106 -7.91 -16.29 -25.55
#